data_AF-A0A7X0EF40-F1
#
_entry.id   AF-A0A7X0EF40-F1
#
_cell.length_a   1.000
_cell.length_b   1.000
_cell.length_c   1.000
_cell.angle_alpha   90.00
_cell.angle_beta   90.00
_cell.angle_gamma   90.00
#
_symmetry.space_group_name_H-M   'P 1'
#
loop_
_entity.id
_entity.type
_entity.pdbx_description
1 polymer ?
#
loop_
_entity_poly.entity_id
_entity_poly.type
_entity_poly.pdbx_seq_one_letter_code
_entity_poly.pdbx_strand_id
1 'polypeptide(L)'
;MNDRLKPELRELAVKIATSYARSNTVTVEALPSVIVMAYQALEACIAPPPPPPAEPPKRGRRGGKVVAKAAVRGRGKSVGRQSAS
;
A
#
# COMPACT_ATOMS: atom_id res chain seq x y z
N MET A 1 -22.69 10.82 -6.73
CA MET A 1 -22.51 9.88 -7.85
C MET A 1 -22.31 8.42 -7.39
N ASN A 2 -21.78 8.15 -6.19
CA ASN A 2 -21.53 6.77 -5.75
C ASN A 2 -22.77 6.01 -5.21
N ASP A 3 -23.80 6.69 -4.72
CA ASP A 3 -24.96 6.01 -4.12
C ASP A 3 -25.81 5.22 -5.12
N ARG A 4 -25.74 5.57 -6.41
CA ARG A 4 -26.43 4.86 -7.49
C ARG A 4 -25.73 3.56 -7.90
N LEU A 5 -24.43 3.43 -7.64
CA LEU A 5 -23.63 2.25 -7.99
C LEU A 5 -23.72 1.15 -6.92
N LYS A 6 -24.12 1.48 -5.69
CA LYS A 6 -24.22 0.52 -4.57
C LYS A 6 -25.10 -0.71 -4.86
N PRO A 7 -26.30 -0.59 -5.48
CA PRO A 7 -27.13 -1.75 -5.81
C PRO A 7 -26.49 -2.63 -6.89
N GLU A 8 -25.88 -2.03 -7.91
CA GLU A 8 -25.25 -2.73 -9.03
C GLU A 8 -24.00 -3.50 -8.58
N LEU A 9 -23.18 -2.90 -7.71
CA LEU A 9 -22.02 -3.55 -7.10
C LEU A 9 -22.44 -4.76 -6.26
N ARG A 10 -23.54 -4.64 -5.51
CA ARG A 10 -24.07 -5.74 -4.70
C ARG A 10 -24.55 -6.90 -5.58
N GLU A 11 -25.27 -6.60 -6.67
CA GLU A 11 -25.69 -7.62 -7.62
C GLU A 11 -24.48 -8.33 -8.27
N LEU A 12 -23.46 -7.56 -8.66
CA LEU A 12 -22.24 -8.11 -9.24
C LEU A 12 -21.48 -8.99 -8.23
N ALA A 13 -21.36 -8.55 -6.97
CA ALA A 13 -20.73 -9.31 -5.90
C ALA A 13 -21.41 -10.67 -5.69
N VAL A 14 -22.75 -10.72 -5.73
CA VAL A 14 -23.50 -11.98 -5.65
C VAL A 14 -23.21 -12.89 -6.84
N LYS A 15 -23.17 -12.35 -8.07
CA LYS A 15 -22.84 -13.14 -9.28
C LYS A 15 -21.42 -13.72 -9.20
N ILE A 16 -20.44 -12.92 -8.76
CA ILE A 16 -19.05 -13.35 -8.58
C ILE A 16 -18.97 -14.44 -7.50
N ALA A 17 -19.56 -14.20 -6.32
CA ALA A 17 -19.55 -15.17 -5.22
C ALA A 17 -20.23 -16.49 -5.60
N THR A 18 -21.33 -16.43 -6.36
CA THR A 18 -22.03 -17.62 -6.86
C THR A 18 -21.16 -18.38 -7.86
N SER A 19 -20.52 -17.68 -8.81
CA SER A 19 -19.58 -18.30 -9.75
C SER A 19 -18.39 -18.93 -9.01
N TYR A 20 -17.87 -18.27 -7.99
CA TYR A 20 -16.78 -18.79 -7.16
C TYR A 20 -17.19 -20.06 -6.41
N ALA A 21 -18.38 -20.06 -5.78
CA ALA A 21 -18.90 -21.21 -5.06
C ALA A 21 -19.26 -22.41 -5.96
N ARG A 22 -19.52 -22.18 -7.27
CA ARG A 22 -19.69 -23.27 -8.24
C ARG A 22 -18.38 -23.97 -8.59
N SER A 23 -17.27 -23.24 -8.56
CA SER A 23 -15.95 -23.75 -8.93
C SER A 23 -15.09 -24.19 -7.74
N ASN A 24 -15.52 -23.88 -6.51
CA ASN A 24 -14.78 -24.16 -5.28
C ASN A 24 -15.71 -24.76 -4.22
N THR A 25 -15.19 -25.62 -3.36
CA THR A 25 -15.95 -26.15 -2.22
C THR A 25 -16.13 -25.06 -1.17
N VAL A 26 -17.29 -24.41 -1.18
CA VAL A 26 -17.69 -23.38 -0.21
C VAL A 26 -18.89 -23.91 0.56
N THR A 27 -18.85 -23.87 1.89
CA THR A 27 -20.01 -24.23 2.72
C THR A 27 -21.09 -23.14 2.60
N VAL A 28 -22.36 -23.52 2.76
CA VAL A 28 -23.48 -22.56 2.69
C VAL A 28 -23.31 -21.43 3.71
N GLU A 29 -22.77 -21.74 4.88
CA GLU A 29 -22.45 -20.79 5.95
C GLU A 29 -21.36 -19.78 5.58
N ALA A 30 -20.45 -20.14 4.66
CA ALA A 30 -19.37 -19.26 4.20
C ALA A 30 -19.80 -18.32 3.05
N LEU A 31 -20.93 -18.58 2.38
CA LEU A 31 -21.41 -17.77 1.26
C LEU A 31 -21.58 -16.27 1.60
N PRO A 32 -22.14 -15.88 2.77
CA PRO A 32 -22.25 -14.47 3.12
C PRO A 32 -20.88 -13.77 3.16
N SER A 33 -19.88 -14.41 3.73
CA SER A 33 -18.51 -13.88 3.82
C SER A 33 -17.88 -13.71 2.44
N VAL A 34 -18.08 -14.69 1.53
CA VAL A 34 -17.58 -14.59 0.14
C VAL A 34 -18.22 -13.43 -0.62
N ILE A 35 -19.52 -13.20 -0.43
CA ILE A 35 -20.22 -12.06 -1.04
C ILE A 35 -19.66 -10.74 -0.52
N VAL A 36 -19.42 -10.62 0.79
CA VAL A 36 -18.83 -9.41 1.38
C VAL A 36 -17.43 -9.15 0.83
N MET A 37 -16.59 -10.18 0.71
CA MET A 37 -15.25 -10.05 0.13
C MET A 37 -15.32 -9.58 -1.33
N ALA A 38 -16.19 -10.18 -2.15
CA ALA A 38 -16.37 -9.77 -3.54
C ALA A 38 -16.83 -8.31 -3.63
N TYR A 39 -17.76 -7.89 -2.77
CA TYR A 39 -18.24 -6.51 -2.73
C TYR A 39 -17.13 -5.52 -2.36
N GLN A 40 -16.35 -5.80 -1.32
CA GLN A 40 -15.23 -4.95 -0.90
C GLN A 40 -14.15 -4.84 -1.99
N ALA A 41 -13.87 -5.93 -2.70
CA ALA A 41 -12.94 -5.91 -3.82
C ALA A 41 -13.43 -4.99 -4.95
N LEU A 42 -14.72 -5.04 -5.28
CA LEU A 42 -15.31 -4.17 -6.29
C LEU A 42 -15.32 -2.70 -5.85
N GLU A 43 -15.62 -2.42 -4.58
CA GLU A 43 -15.52 -1.06 -4.02
C GLU A 43 -14.08 -0.52 -4.11
N ALA A 44 -13.08 -1.35 -3.81
CA ALA A 44 -11.68 -0.96 -3.92
C ALA A 44 -11.26 -0.66 -5.36
N CYS A 45 -11.81 -1.38 -6.36
CA CYS A 45 -11.51 -1.13 -7.78
C CYS A 45 -12.06 0.21 -8.28
N ILE A 46 -13.15 0.71 -7.71
CA ILE A 46 -13.75 2.00 -8.10
C ILE A 46 -13.37 3.15 -7.17
N ALA A 47 -12.71 2.84 -6.05
CA ALA A 47 -12.26 3.84 -5.10
C ALA A 47 -11.18 4.73 -5.76
N PRO A 48 -11.28 6.05 -5.61
CA PRO A 48 -10.22 6.94 -6.07
C PRO A 48 -8.90 6.61 -5.33
N PRO A 49 -7.74 6.75 -6.00
CA PRO A 49 -6.47 6.45 -5.37
C PRO A 49 -6.28 7.27 -4.09
N PRO A 50 -5.70 6.70 -3.03
CA PRO A 50 -5.46 7.43 -1.80
C PRO A 50 -4.55 8.63 -2.10
N PRO A 51 -4.79 9.78 -1.44
CA PRO A 51 -3.91 10.94 -1.59
C PRO A 51 -2.49 10.57 -1.16
N PRO A 52 -1.45 11.14 -1.81
CA PRO A 52 -0.08 10.89 -1.43
C PRO A 52 0.13 11.25 0.06
N PRO A 53 0.98 10.49 0.78
CA PRO A 53 1.31 10.80 2.16
C PRO A 53 1.82 12.23 2.27
N ALA A 54 1.37 12.97 3.30
CA ALA A 54 1.92 14.28 3.59
C ALA A 54 3.44 14.17 3.75
N GLU A 55 4.19 14.99 2.99
CA GLU A 55 5.65 15.02 3.11
C GLU A 55 6.03 15.22 4.58
N PRO A 56 6.98 14.44 5.12
CA PRO A 56 7.43 14.67 6.49
C PRO A 56 7.90 16.12 6.59
N PRO A 57 7.52 16.85 7.65
CA PRO A 57 7.84 18.26 7.77
C PRO A 57 9.35 18.41 7.64
N LYS A 58 9.79 19.07 6.56
CA LYS A 58 11.20 19.47 6.40
C LYS A 58 11.56 20.23 7.66
N ARG A 59 12.37 19.59 8.51
CA ARG A 59 12.86 20.16 9.77
C ARG A 59 13.58 21.46 9.41
N GLY A 60 12.84 22.56 9.55
CA GLY A 60 13.24 23.88 9.15
C GLY A 60 14.48 24.28 9.92
N ARG A 61 15.56 24.49 9.17
CA ARG A 61 16.71 25.31 9.51
C ARG A 61 16.28 26.59 10.24
N ARG A 62 16.77 26.80 11.47
CA ARG A 62 17.20 28.11 12.02
C ARG A 62 17.84 27.98 13.42
N GLY A 63 19.10 28.38 13.51
CA GLY A 63 19.64 29.12 14.66
C GLY A 63 20.14 28.35 15.86
N GLY A 64 21.39 27.88 15.83
CA GLY A 64 22.14 27.54 17.02
C GLY A 64 23.63 27.62 16.72
N LYS A 65 24.32 28.66 17.22
CA LYS A 65 25.78 28.72 17.24
C LYS A 65 26.29 27.44 17.90
N VAL A 66 26.85 26.51 17.11
CA VAL A 66 27.72 25.48 17.66
C VAL A 66 29.04 25.62 16.93
N VAL A 67 29.96 26.19 17.69
CA VAL A 67 31.41 26.16 17.56
C VAL A 67 31.87 25.01 16.66
N ALA A 68 32.60 25.36 15.60
CA ALA A 68 33.41 24.42 14.86
C ALA A 68 34.33 23.68 15.83
N LYS A 69 34.04 22.41 16.10
CA LYS A 69 34.98 21.51 16.77
C LYS A 69 35.17 20.28 15.90
N ALA A 70 36.24 20.38 15.11
CA ALA A 70 37.04 19.32 14.50
C ALA A 70 36.36 17.95 14.37
N ALA A 71 35.94 17.64 13.15
CA ALA A 71 35.73 16.26 12.74
C ALA A 71 37.10 15.54 12.76
N VAL A 72 37.35 14.80 13.85
CA VAL A 72 38.41 13.80 13.91
C VAL A 72 38.16 12.79 12.79
N ARG A 73 39.18 12.71 11.93
CA ARG A 73 39.26 11.96 10.69
C ARG A 73 39.36 10.47 11.03
N GLY A 74 38.27 9.74 10.88
CA GLY A 74 38.20 8.29 11.10
C GLY A 74 37.42 7.61 9.98
N ARG A 75 37.88 7.73 8.72
CA ARG A 75 37.31 7.01 7.58
C ARG A 75 38.30 5.97 7.07
N GLY A 76 38.38 4.85 7.79
CA GLY A 76 38.91 3.62 7.25
C GLY A 76 37.82 2.91 6.45
N LYS A 77 37.94 2.91 5.12
CA LYS A 77 37.79 1.70 4.28
C LYS A 77 37.96 2.04 2.80
N SER A 78 38.94 1.34 2.22
CA SER A 78 38.98 0.74 0.89
C SER A 78 38.83 1.63 -0.35
N VAL A 79 39.98 1.94 -0.97
CA VAL A 79 40.10 2.15 -2.43
C VAL A 79 41.44 1.59 -2.91
N GLY A 80 41.42 0.75 -3.95
CA GLY A 80 42.60 0.41 -4.76
C GLY A 80 42.70 -1.10 -5.08
N ARG A 81 42.17 -1.60 -6.22
CA ARG A 81 42.79 -1.61 -7.58
C ARG A 81 43.79 -2.78 -7.70
N GLN A 82 43.34 -3.94 -8.20
CA GLN A 82 43.50 -4.45 -9.59
C GLN A 82 44.90 -4.98 -9.95
N SER A 83 44.90 -6.29 -10.29
CA SER A 83 45.59 -6.93 -11.43
C SER A 83 47.07 -7.38 -11.34
N ALA A 84 47.31 -8.49 -12.08
CA ALA A 84 48.55 -9.20 -12.42
C ALA A 84 49.13 -10.10 -11.31
N SER A 85 49.49 -11.37 -11.54
CA SER A 85 49.82 -12.13 -12.76
C SER A 85 49.50 -13.61 -12.57
#